data_AF-A0A367I6L2-F1
#
_entry.id   AF-A0A367I6L2-F1
#
_cell.length_a   1.000
_cell.length_b   1.000
_cell.length_c   1.000
_cell.angle_alpha   90.00
_cell.angle_beta   90.00
_cell.angle_gamma   90.00
#
_symmetry.space_group_name_H-M   'P 1'
#
loop_
_entity.id
_entity.type
_entity.pdbx_description
1 polymer ?
#
loop_
_entity_poly.entity_id
_entity_poly.type
_entity_poly.pdbx_seq_one_letter_code
_entity_poly.pdbx_strand_id
1 'polypeptide(L)'
;MNGRYITAIFLCLMLFLNIFISISNTHTNDFLEDDNVEFNSYDYEIYYQNVEFLSGEQLHVELYDIIRNHTVISYSSVWDHLREVDEDPLNNVNVILFYMQRSQSENDTCGDGNECTSQSWNREHVWPKSHGDFGTSMTKVAGTDLHSLRPVDNTVNSARSDKDFGNATDSHWECIECESSTDYWEPSEISKGDAARSVFYMDVRYNGYGNEPNLSLVNGTTQPSSIDGYLGDLCTLYDWHLTDPVSPYEINRNNEIFDIQGNRNPFIDNENFVQEIWGNICEIQDSGSDMDNDGFLDSEDICPEENSIGFDLNLDGCLDDTDGDGVTDNLDIFPLNHSESHDSDLDGIGDNSDAFPNNPLETKDSDSDGVGDNADKFPNDSSEWIDTDSDGIGDNSDAFPLDPLENIDSDSDGVGDNSDMFPFDNLESIDSDLDGVGDNADKFPNDSSEWIDTDSDGIGDNSDAFPLDPLENIDSDSDGVGDNSDIFPLDSKRYELENSNNPVLILIFTVILVTFVIMRSKL
;
A
#
# COMPACT_ATOMS: atom_id res chain seq x y z
N MET A 1 -33.32 68.61 6.11
CA MET A 1 -33.67 67.48 5.23
C MET A 1 -32.55 67.38 4.19
N ASN A 2 -31.40 66.85 4.59
CA ASN A 2 -30.97 65.47 4.29
C ASN A 2 -31.17 65.18 2.79
N GLY A 3 -30.20 65.32 1.89
CA GLY A 3 -28.78 65.01 1.97
C GLY A 3 -28.55 63.73 1.16
N ARG A 4 -28.10 63.87 -0.10
CA ARG A 4 -27.38 62.89 -0.96
C ARG A 4 -27.40 63.33 -2.44
N TYR A 5 -26.72 64.45 -2.72
CA TYR A 5 -25.90 64.59 -3.92
C TYR A 5 -24.46 64.43 -3.42
N ILE A 6 -23.56 63.93 -4.29
CA ILE A 6 -22.18 63.44 -4.00
C ILE A 6 -22.17 61.93 -3.72
N THR A 7 -22.17 61.15 -4.80
CA THR A 7 -21.16 60.13 -5.17
C THR A 7 -21.60 59.40 -6.45
N ALA A 8 -21.74 60.15 -7.55
CA ALA A 8 -21.83 59.60 -8.91
C ALA A 8 -20.48 59.70 -9.64
N ILE A 9 -19.39 59.96 -8.91
CA ILE A 9 -18.02 60.05 -9.42
C ILE A 9 -17.10 59.49 -8.34
N PHE A 10 -17.14 58.17 -8.13
CA PHE A 10 -16.09 57.43 -7.40
C PHE A 10 -16.06 55.93 -7.77
N LEU A 11 -16.61 55.57 -8.93
CA LEU A 11 -16.65 54.17 -9.39
C LEU A 11 -16.29 53.98 -10.86
N CYS A 12 -15.61 54.96 -11.48
CA CYS A 12 -15.24 54.87 -12.90
C CYS A 12 -13.90 55.56 -13.25
N LEU A 13 -13.01 55.80 -12.28
CA LEU A 13 -11.75 56.51 -12.57
C LEU A 13 -10.60 56.14 -11.61
N MET A 14 -10.42 54.83 -11.38
CA MET A 14 -9.15 54.21 -11.00
C MET A 14 -8.97 52.95 -11.84
N LEU A 15 -8.96 53.17 -13.16
CA LEU A 15 -8.14 52.40 -14.08
C LEU A 15 -6.68 52.62 -13.66
N PHE A 16 -5.86 51.57 -13.74
CA PHE A 16 -4.39 51.56 -13.61
C PHE A 16 -3.79 51.51 -12.20
N LEU A 17 -3.87 50.34 -11.55
CA LEU A 17 -2.68 49.56 -11.18
C LEU A 17 -3.11 48.16 -10.71
N ASN A 18 -2.29 47.16 -11.01
CA ASN A 18 -2.41 45.72 -10.72
C ASN A 18 -2.99 44.86 -11.86
N ILE A 19 -2.03 44.56 -12.72
CA ILE A 19 -1.92 43.52 -13.73
C ILE A 19 -1.49 42.20 -13.02
N PHE A 20 -1.99 41.03 -13.50
CA PHE A 20 -1.62 39.63 -13.18
C PHE A 20 -2.01 39.15 -11.74
N ILE A 21 -2.67 38.00 -11.46
CA ILE A 21 -2.79 36.65 -12.04
C ILE A 21 -4.15 36.02 -11.65
N SER A 22 -4.70 35.19 -12.53
CA SER A 22 -5.56 33.99 -12.30
C SER A 22 -6.85 33.98 -13.15
N ILE A 23 -6.77 33.26 -14.27
CA ILE A 23 -7.84 32.89 -15.21
C ILE A 23 -8.27 31.46 -14.80
N SER A 24 -9.44 31.27 -14.20
CA SER A 24 -10.73 30.92 -14.82
C SER A 24 -10.79 29.52 -15.47
N ASN A 25 -11.19 28.51 -14.69
CA ASN A 25 -11.70 27.23 -15.19
C ASN A 25 -13.15 27.05 -14.73
N THR A 26 -14.11 27.45 -15.58
CA THR A 26 -15.46 26.87 -15.62
C THR A 26 -16.12 27.27 -16.94
N HIS A 27 -16.14 26.38 -17.93
CA HIS A 27 -17.02 26.52 -19.08
C HIS A 27 -17.55 25.16 -19.56
N THR A 28 -18.84 24.95 -19.27
CA THR A 28 -19.88 24.40 -20.16
C THR A 28 -19.70 22.99 -20.76
N ASN A 29 -20.33 22.01 -20.12
CA ASN A 29 -20.81 20.77 -20.74
C ASN A 29 -22.13 21.02 -21.48
N ASP A 30 -22.13 20.93 -22.80
CA ASP A 30 -23.30 20.54 -23.60
C ASP A 30 -22.86 20.23 -25.04
N PHE A 31 -22.55 18.96 -25.35
CA PHE A 31 -22.57 18.45 -26.74
C PHE A 31 -22.76 16.92 -26.74
N LEU A 32 -23.99 16.53 -27.06
CA LEU A 32 -24.47 15.33 -27.78
C LEU A 32 -23.62 14.04 -27.75
N GLU A 33 -24.17 13.01 -27.11
CA GLU A 33 -23.87 11.59 -27.35
C GLU A 33 -23.99 11.26 -28.85
N ASP A 34 -22.91 10.76 -29.44
CA ASP A 34 -22.94 9.94 -30.66
C ASP A 34 -21.98 8.75 -30.49
N ASP A 35 -22.59 7.58 -30.39
CA ASP A 35 -22.14 6.21 -30.62
C ASP A 35 -20.68 5.78 -30.30
N ASN A 36 -20.60 4.75 -29.45
CA ASN A 36 -19.46 3.88 -29.17
C ASN A 36 -18.59 3.57 -30.41
N VAL A 37 -17.37 4.09 -30.40
CA VAL A 37 -16.20 3.39 -30.92
C VAL A 37 -15.11 3.54 -29.86
N GLU A 38 -14.89 2.49 -29.09
CA GLU A 38 -13.74 2.38 -28.18
C GLU A 38 -12.51 2.17 -29.07
N PHE A 39 -11.90 3.28 -29.52
CA PHE A 39 -10.55 3.26 -30.07
C PHE A 39 -9.61 2.98 -28.90
N ASN A 40 -8.78 1.95 -29.05
CA ASN A 40 -7.74 1.59 -28.09
C ASN A 40 -6.74 2.77 -28.04
N SER A 41 -7.02 3.78 -27.22
CA SER A 41 -6.19 4.98 -27.17
C SER A 41 -4.89 4.60 -26.50
N TYR A 42 -3.80 4.67 -27.27
CA TYR A 42 -2.45 4.64 -26.76
C TYR A 42 -2.35 5.55 -25.51
N ASP A 43 -2.08 4.93 -24.37
CA ASP A 43 -1.84 5.61 -23.10
C ASP A 43 -0.35 5.42 -22.78
N TYR A 44 0.42 6.50 -22.94
CA TYR A 44 1.86 6.53 -22.75
C TYR A 44 2.24 5.98 -21.36
N GLU A 45 1.53 6.40 -20.32
CA GLU A 45 1.83 6.04 -18.92
C GLU A 45 1.64 4.55 -18.69
N ILE A 46 0.60 3.96 -19.29
CA ILE A 46 0.35 2.51 -19.18
C ILE A 46 1.35 1.72 -20.04
N TYR A 47 1.66 2.23 -21.24
CA TYR A 47 2.54 1.52 -22.18
C TYR A 47 3.99 1.46 -21.68
N TYR A 48 4.46 2.49 -21.00
CA TYR A 48 5.83 2.60 -20.45
C TYR A 48 5.88 2.53 -18.91
N GLN A 49 4.85 2.03 -18.23
CA GLN A 49 4.71 2.06 -16.77
C GLN A 49 5.89 1.48 -15.95
N ASN A 50 6.73 0.62 -16.54
CA ASN A 50 7.82 -0.07 -15.85
C ASN A 50 9.20 0.56 -16.07
N VAL A 51 9.30 1.63 -16.86
CA VAL A 51 10.61 2.22 -17.22
C VAL A 51 11.03 3.36 -16.29
N GLU A 52 10.17 3.74 -15.34
CA GLU A 52 10.42 4.84 -14.42
C GLU A 52 11.71 4.58 -13.62
N PHE A 53 12.63 5.55 -13.63
CA PHE A 53 13.93 5.51 -12.95
C PHE A 53 14.92 4.44 -13.43
N LEU A 54 14.71 3.80 -14.58
CA LEU A 54 15.68 2.88 -15.18
C LEU A 54 16.69 3.62 -16.07
N SER A 55 17.92 3.11 -16.16
CA SER A 55 18.95 3.60 -17.10
C SER A 55 19.87 2.48 -17.57
N GLY A 56 20.69 2.76 -18.58
CA GLY A 56 21.66 1.83 -19.15
C GLY A 56 21.05 0.50 -19.60
N GLU A 57 21.69 -0.60 -19.24
CA GLU A 57 21.26 -1.96 -19.58
C GLU A 57 19.88 -2.31 -18.99
N GLN A 58 19.50 -1.75 -17.84
CA GLN A 58 18.19 -2.04 -17.23
C GLN A 58 17.05 -1.48 -18.07
N LEU A 59 17.20 -0.21 -18.50
CA LEU A 59 16.24 0.43 -19.39
C LEU A 59 16.21 -0.25 -20.77
N HIS A 60 17.37 -0.64 -21.31
CA HIS A 60 17.46 -1.38 -22.57
C HIS A 60 16.62 -2.67 -22.54
N VAL A 61 16.80 -3.49 -21.49
CA VAL A 61 16.07 -4.76 -21.32
C VAL A 61 14.57 -4.55 -21.14
N GLU A 62 14.15 -3.54 -20.36
CA GLU A 62 12.73 -3.27 -20.15
C GLU A 62 12.06 -2.77 -21.44
N LEU A 63 12.70 -1.86 -22.18
CA LEU A 63 12.20 -1.43 -23.48
C LEU A 63 12.11 -2.58 -24.48
N TYR A 64 13.08 -3.50 -24.50
CA TYR A 64 12.99 -4.73 -25.27
C TYR A 64 11.72 -5.51 -24.91
N ASP A 65 11.46 -5.73 -23.61
CA ASP A 65 10.30 -6.53 -23.18
C ASP A 65 8.96 -5.89 -23.55
N ILE A 66 8.89 -4.56 -23.60
CA ILE A 66 7.72 -3.80 -24.09
C ILE A 66 7.54 -3.99 -25.60
N ILE A 67 8.60 -3.83 -26.41
CA ILE A 67 8.49 -3.74 -27.87
C ILE A 67 8.72 -5.07 -28.62
N ARG A 68 9.17 -6.13 -27.93
CA ARG A 68 9.54 -7.42 -28.55
C ARG A 68 8.42 -8.11 -29.33
N ASN A 69 7.15 -7.84 -29.04
CA ASN A 69 6.05 -8.46 -29.76
C ASN A 69 5.50 -7.50 -30.81
N HIS A 70 5.44 -7.96 -32.06
CA HIS A 70 4.83 -7.20 -33.15
C HIS A 70 4.19 -8.12 -34.19
N THR A 71 3.25 -7.57 -34.95
CA THR A 71 2.59 -8.27 -36.05
C THR A 71 3.52 -8.32 -37.26
N VAL A 72 3.86 -9.53 -37.68
CA VAL A 72 4.71 -9.78 -38.84
C VAL A 72 3.90 -9.68 -40.12
N ILE A 73 4.23 -8.71 -40.97
CA ILE A 73 3.60 -8.52 -42.28
C ILE A 73 4.38 -9.25 -43.38
N SER A 74 3.73 -9.49 -44.52
CA SER A 74 4.41 -10.12 -45.65
C SER A 74 5.36 -9.13 -46.34
N TYR A 75 6.49 -9.59 -46.86
CA TYR A 75 7.39 -8.70 -47.60
C TYR A 75 6.74 -8.12 -48.86
N SER A 76 5.73 -8.76 -49.46
CA SER A 76 4.95 -8.16 -50.54
C SER A 76 4.09 -6.99 -50.08
N SER A 77 3.44 -7.11 -48.91
CA SER A 77 2.55 -6.06 -48.38
C SER A 77 3.29 -4.85 -47.84
N VAL A 78 4.62 -4.93 -47.62
CA VAL A 78 5.43 -3.75 -47.23
C VAL A 78 5.24 -2.59 -48.20
N TRP A 79 5.05 -2.84 -49.50
CA TRP A 79 4.81 -1.75 -50.46
C TRP A 79 3.59 -0.93 -50.09
N ASP A 80 2.47 -1.59 -49.77
CA ASP A 80 1.23 -0.92 -49.43
C ASP A 80 1.38 -0.11 -48.13
N HIS A 81 2.01 -0.70 -47.11
CA HIS A 81 2.22 0.00 -45.83
C HIS A 81 3.21 1.15 -45.93
N LEU A 82 4.26 1.09 -46.77
CA LEU A 82 5.15 2.24 -46.98
C LEU A 82 4.47 3.38 -47.74
N ARG A 83 3.43 3.11 -48.53
CA ARG A 83 2.61 4.19 -49.11
C ARG A 83 1.77 4.90 -48.06
N GLU A 84 1.33 4.15 -47.07
CA GLU A 84 0.55 4.66 -45.94
C GLU A 84 1.45 5.43 -44.96
N VAL A 85 2.46 4.77 -44.39
CA VAL A 85 3.25 5.33 -43.27
C VAL A 85 4.28 6.38 -43.66
N ASP A 86 4.55 6.52 -44.96
CA ASP A 86 5.46 7.53 -45.49
C ASP A 86 4.76 8.42 -46.55
N GLU A 87 3.42 8.56 -46.49
CA GLU A 87 2.63 9.45 -47.36
C GLU A 87 3.13 10.91 -47.27
N ASP A 88 3.22 11.60 -48.41
CA ASP A 88 3.48 13.04 -48.44
C ASP A 88 2.25 13.82 -47.91
N PRO A 89 2.37 14.54 -46.77
CA PRO A 89 1.25 15.28 -46.18
C PRO A 89 0.68 16.38 -47.09
N LEU A 90 1.44 16.81 -48.10
CA LEU A 90 1.03 17.83 -49.07
C LEU A 90 0.52 17.22 -50.38
N ASN A 91 0.71 15.90 -50.59
CA ASN A 91 0.33 15.21 -51.81
C ASN A 91 0.13 13.70 -51.58
N ASN A 92 -1.09 13.31 -51.22
CA ASN A 92 -1.49 11.93 -50.88
C ASN A 92 -1.45 10.87 -52.01
N VAL A 93 -0.82 11.17 -53.15
CA VAL A 93 -0.48 10.17 -54.19
C VAL A 93 1.03 9.98 -54.31
N ASN A 94 1.78 10.57 -53.38
CA ASN A 94 3.22 10.52 -53.28
C ASN A 94 3.64 10.03 -51.88
N VAL A 95 4.86 9.51 -51.82
CA VAL A 95 5.59 9.22 -50.58
C VAL A 95 6.78 10.18 -50.44
N ILE A 96 7.22 10.42 -49.21
CA ILE A 96 8.48 11.14 -48.93
C ILE A 96 9.63 10.15 -48.91
N LEU A 97 10.61 10.33 -49.81
CA LEU A 97 11.80 9.47 -49.86
C LEU A 97 12.78 9.81 -48.74
N PHE A 98 13.11 8.83 -47.91
CA PHE A 98 13.72 9.01 -46.60
C PHE A 98 15.04 9.82 -46.59
N TYR A 99 16.06 9.43 -47.35
CA TYR A 99 17.33 10.16 -47.29
C TYR A 99 17.34 11.50 -48.06
N MET A 100 16.45 11.67 -49.04
CA MET A 100 16.43 12.83 -49.94
C MET A 100 15.33 13.85 -49.62
N GLN A 101 14.37 13.46 -48.78
CA GLN A 101 13.17 14.23 -48.44
C GLN A 101 12.41 14.73 -49.68
N ARG A 102 12.46 13.92 -50.75
CA ARG A 102 11.83 14.21 -52.04
C ARG A 102 10.46 13.54 -52.09
N SER A 103 9.43 14.32 -52.39
CA SER A 103 8.10 13.80 -52.73
C SER A 103 8.14 13.07 -54.07
N GLN A 104 7.78 11.79 -54.07
CA GLN A 104 7.83 10.89 -55.24
C GLN A 104 6.51 10.14 -55.39
N SER A 105 6.06 9.92 -56.62
CA SER A 105 4.87 9.09 -56.90
C SER A 105 4.92 7.74 -56.18
N GLU A 106 3.88 7.42 -55.42
CA GLU A 106 3.75 6.16 -54.67
C GLU A 106 3.82 4.91 -55.57
N ASN A 107 3.55 5.09 -56.87
CA ASN A 107 3.52 4.04 -57.88
C ASN A 107 4.82 3.94 -58.69
N ASP A 108 5.79 4.85 -58.51
CA ASP A 108 7.08 4.81 -59.21
C ASP A 108 8.11 3.96 -58.44
N THR A 109 7.80 2.67 -58.30
CA THR A 109 8.61 1.73 -57.54
C THR A 109 9.62 0.98 -58.42
N CYS A 110 10.83 0.76 -57.90
CA CYS A 110 11.76 -0.25 -58.41
C CYS A 110 11.43 -1.58 -57.72
N GLY A 111 10.45 -2.27 -58.28
CA GLY A 111 9.84 -3.46 -57.68
C GLY A 111 8.32 -3.42 -57.81
N ASP A 112 7.61 -4.25 -57.05
CA ASP A 112 6.13 -4.30 -57.06
C ASP A 112 5.48 -4.49 -58.44
N GLY A 113 6.16 -5.19 -59.35
CA GLY A 113 5.70 -5.38 -60.73
C GLY A 113 6.06 -4.26 -61.71
N ASN A 114 6.76 -3.21 -61.26
CA ASN A 114 7.24 -2.11 -62.08
C ASN A 114 8.71 -2.32 -62.51
N GLU A 115 9.10 -1.66 -63.61
CA GLU A 115 10.48 -1.64 -64.09
C GLU A 115 11.31 -0.63 -63.28
N CYS A 116 12.49 -1.05 -62.81
CA CYS A 116 13.40 -0.17 -62.09
C CYS A 116 13.99 0.90 -63.01
N THR A 117 13.67 2.16 -62.73
CA THR A 117 14.36 3.31 -63.33
C THR A 117 15.38 3.91 -62.36
N SER A 118 16.16 4.88 -62.83
CA SER A 118 17.08 5.64 -61.97
C SER A 118 16.39 6.66 -61.08
N GLN A 119 15.06 6.83 -61.15
CA GLN A 119 14.30 7.75 -60.29
C GLN A 119 13.21 7.06 -59.47
N SER A 120 13.01 5.76 -59.74
CA SER A 120 12.05 4.96 -59.00
C SER A 120 12.57 4.71 -57.58
N TRP A 121 11.66 4.58 -56.62
CA TRP A 121 12.03 4.30 -55.23
C TRP A 121 11.95 2.81 -54.91
N ASN A 122 12.75 2.34 -53.97
CA ASN A 122 12.75 0.98 -53.48
C ASN A 122 12.64 0.94 -51.95
N ARG A 123 12.61 -0.26 -51.39
CA ARG A 123 12.52 -0.49 -49.95
C ARG A 123 13.90 -0.56 -49.37
N GLU A 124 14.25 0.45 -48.59
CA GLU A 124 15.48 0.49 -47.83
C GLU A 124 15.29 -0.24 -46.50
N HIS A 125 16.27 -1.06 -46.15
CA HIS A 125 16.42 -1.64 -44.82
C HIS A 125 17.41 -0.74 -44.05
N VAL A 126 16.92 0.18 -43.23
CA VAL A 126 17.74 1.18 -42.53
C VAL A 126 18.81 0.48 -41.70
N TRP A 127 18.49 -0.63 -41.03
CA TRP A 127 19.50 -1.61 -40.64
C TRP A 127 19.80 -2.56 -41.82
N PRO A 128 21.01 -2.57 -42.41
CA PRO A 128 21.25 -3.38 -43.59
C PRO A 128 21.16 -4.88 -43.26
N LYS A 129 20.40 -5.64 -44.05
CA LYS A 129 20.20 -7.09 -43.85
C LYS A 129 21.48 -7.90 -43.78
N SER A 130 22.56 -7.41 -44.39
CA SER A 130 23.86 -8.07 -44.39
C SER A 130 24.58 -7.99 -43.03
N HIS A 131 24.14 -7.11 -42.12
CA HIS A 131 24.56 -7.02 -40.73
C HIS A 131 23.58 -7.81 -39.84
N GLY A 132 23.65 -9.14 -39.91
CA GLY A 132 22.81 -10.06 -39.11
C GLY A 132 22.01 -11.11 -39.90
N ASP A 133 22.12 -11.14 -41.24
CA ASP A 133 21.46 -12.09 -42.16
C ASP A 133 19.99 -12.40 -41.85
N PHE A 134 19.19 -11.39 -41.51
CA PHE A 134 17.79 -11.58 -41.14
C PHE A 134 16.82 -11.61 -42.34
N GLY A 135 17.28 -11.57 -43.59
CA GLY A 135 16.44 -11.83 -44.78
C GLY A 135 15.11 -11.04 -44.84
N THR A 136 14.07 -11.63 -45.43
CA THR A 136 12.72 -11.01 -45.59
C THR A 136 11.55 -12.01 -45.57
N SER A 137 11.76 -13.24 -45.12
CA SER A 137 10.67 -14.22 -45.02
C SER A 137 9.82 -13.97 -43.77
N MET A 138 8.57 -14.41 -43.75
CA MET A 138 7.72 -14.30 -42.55
C MET A 138 8.27 -15.04 -41.31
N THR A 139 9.27 -15.91 -41.49
CA THR A 139 9.98 -16.57 -40.39
C THR A 139 11.18 -15.77 -39.88
N LYS A 140 11.52 -14.67 -40.53
CA LYS A 140 12.59 -13.75 -40.14
C LYS A 140 12.00 -12.35 -39.99
N VAL A 141 11.58 -12.06 -38.77
CA VAL A 141 10.65 -10.98 -38.43
C VAL A 141 11.21 -9.56 -38.66
N ALA A 142 12.51 -9.36 -38.46
CA ALA A 142 13.22 -8.09 -38.67
C ALA A 142 13.18 -7.59 -40.13
N GLY A 143 13.09 -8.51 -41.10
CA GLY A 143 13.12 -8.16 -42.52
C GLY A 143 11.88 -7.43 -43.04
N THR A 144 10.83 -7.37 -42.24
CA THR A 144 9.51 -6.81 -42.55
C THR A 144 9.04 -5.80 -41.50
N ASP A 145 9.94 -5.34 -40.64
CA ASP A 145 9.68 -4.34 -39.61
C ASP A 145 9.65 -2.93 -40.21
N LEU A 146 8.51 -2.24 -40.09
CA LEU A 146 8.29 -0.91 -40.66
C LEU A 146 9.09 0.17 -39.93
N HIS A 147 9.52 -0.04 -38.69
CA HIS A 147 10.41 0.89 -37.98
C HIS A 147 11.82 0.94 -38.59
N SER A 148 12.21 -0.05 -39.41
CA SER A 148 13.49 -0.09 -40.13
C SER A 148 13.35 -0.23 -41.65
N LEU A 149 12.13 -0.10 -42.17
CA LEU A 149 11.87 -0.09 -43.62
C LEU A 149 11.43 1.30 -44.06
N ARG A 150 12.07 1.84 -45.09
CA ARG A 150 11.80 3.20 -45.60
C ARG A 150 11.74 3.22 -47.13
N PRO A 151 10.93 4.10 -47.77
CA PRO A 151 11.02 4.34 -49.21
C PRO A 151 12.26 5.20 -49.51
N VAL A 152 13.14 4.73 -50.39
CA VAL A 152 14.37 5.46 -50.76
C VAL A 152 14.56 5.43 -52.27
N ASP A 153 15.11 6.51 -52.83
CA ASP A 153 15.50 6.53 -54.24
C ASP A 153 16.44 5.36 -54.57
N ASN A 154 16.20 4.67 -55.68
CA ASN A 154 16.94 3.46 -56.02
C ASN A 154 18.46 3.68 -56.18
N THR A 155 18.91 4.84 -56.69
CA THR A 155 20.35 5.14 -56.82
C THR A 155 20.97 5.44 -55.47
N VAL A 156 20.24 6.17 -54.61
CA VAL A 156 20.68 6.53 -53.26
C VAL A 156 20.76 5.30 -52.37
N ASN A 157 19.75 4.42 -52.42
CA ASN A 157 19.80 3.14 -51.71
C ASN A 157 20.99 2.29 -52.20
N SER A 158 21.23 2.24 -53.51
CA SER A 158 22.41 1.55 -54.05
C SER A 158 23.73 2.14 -53.56
N ALA A 159 23.80 3.46 -53.34
CA ALA A 159 24.99 4.14 -52.81
C ALA A 159 25.18 3.95 -51.30
N ARG A 160 24.07 3.88 -50.55
CA ARG A 160 24.06 3.49 -49.14
C ARG A 160 24.64 2.09 -48.98
N SER A 161 24.16 1.11 -49.76
CA SER A 161 24.59 -0.30 -49.67
C SER A 161 24.40 -0.89 -48.27
N ASP A 162 25.48 -1.35 -47.66
CA ASP A 162 25.61 -1.98 -46.35
C ASP A 162 26.58 -1.17 -45.48
N LYS A 163 26.72 0.12 -45.77
CA LYS A 163 27.57 1.02 -45.00
C LYS A 163 26.95 1.31 -43.64
N ASP A 164 27.85 1.51 -42.69
CA ASP A 164 27.54 2.09 -41.38
C ASP A 164 27.02 3.52 -41.56
N PHE A 165 26.29 4.00 -40.57
CA PHE A 165 25.97 5.42 -40.48
C PHE A 165 27.12 6.15 -39.80
N GLY A 166 27.53 7.28 -40.36
CA GLY A 166 28.56 8.10 -39.75
C GLY A 166 28.93 9.29 -40.63
N ASN A 167 29.80 10.16 -40.12
CA ASN A 167 30.21 11.35 -40.85
C ASN A 167 31.07 10.97 -42.06
N ALA A 168 30.66 11.42 -43.23
CA ALA A 168 31.28 11.18 -44.52
C ALA A 168 31.84 12.50 -45.10
N THR A 169 32.34 12.45 -46.34
CA THR A 169 32.95 13.64 -46.98
C THR A 169 32.67 13.76 -48.47
N ASP A 170 32.27 12.68 -49.15
CA ASP A 170 32.04 12.70 -50.59
C ASP A 170 30.54 12.86 -50.87
N SER A 171 30.12 14.04 -51.36
CA SER A 171 28.72 14.30 -51.67
C SER A 171 28.17 13.35 -52.73
N HIS A 172 26.96 12.83 -52.50
CA HIS A 172 26.26 12.02 -53.49
C HIS A 172 25.72 12.91 -54.64
N TRP A 173 25.85 12.44 -55.88
CA TRP A 173 25.53 13.28 -57.06
C TRP A 173 24.02 13.52 -57.25
N GLU A 174 23.17 12.63 -56.74
CA GLU A 174 21.71 12.75 -56.81
C GLU A 174 21.09 13.25 -55.50
N CYS A 175 21.62 12.79 -54.34
CA CYS A 175 21.24 13.31 -53.04
C CYS A 175 22.25 14.37 -52.63
N ILE A 176 21.96 15.63 -52.96
CA ILE A 176 22.89 16.74 -52.77
C ILE A 176 23.18 17.08 -51.31
N GLU A 177 22.35 16.61 -50.38
CA GLU A 177 22.51 16.76 -48.93
C GLU A 177 22.98 15.46 -48.25
N CYS A 178 23.22 14.39 -49.02
CA CYS A 178 23.81 13.17 -48.49
C CYS A 178 25.30 13.11 -48.84
N GLU A 179 26.08 12.60 -47.91
CA GLU A 179 27.49 12.29 -48.13
C GLU A 179 27.75 10.80 -47.96
N SER A 180 28.82 10.33 -48.58
CA SER A 180 29.23 8.93 -48.46
C SER A 180 30.74 8.83 -48.43
N SER A 181 31.23 7.73 -47.86
CA SER A 181 32.64 7.35 -47.91
C SER A 181 32.74 5.85 -48.24
N THR A 182 33.90 5.25 -47.96
CA THR A 182 34.06 3.79 -48.12
C THR A 182 33.19 3.04 -47.12
N ASP A 183 33.21 3.46 -45.86
CA ASP A 183 32.58 2.75 -44.75
C ASP A 183 31.29 3.42 -44.25
N TYR A 184 31.12 4.72 -44.52
CA TYR A 184 30.00 5.51 -43.98
C TYR A 184 29.02 6.01 -45.04
N TRP A 185 27.76 6.07 -44.62
CA TRP A 185 26.69 6.84 -45.24
C TRP A 185 26.20 7.93 -44.28
N GLU A 186 26.14 9.16 -44.77
CA GLU A 186 25.64 10.32 -44.05
C GLU A 186 24.40 10.86 -44.76
N PRO A 187 23.20 10.76 -44.17
CA PRO A 187 21.99 11.31 -44.76
C PRO A 187 21.93 12.84 -44.56
N SER A 188 20.91 13.48 -45.14
CA SER A 188 20.66 14.91 -44.91
C SER A 188 20.47 15.23 -43.43
N GLU A 189 20.78 16.46 -43.03
CA GLU A 189 20.70 16.91 -41.62
C GLU A 189 19.34 16.63 -40.97
N ILE A 190 18.25 16.73 -41.75
CA ILE A 190 16.87 16.53 -41.28
C ILE A 190 16.41 15.06 -41.30
N SER A 191 17.32 14.13 -41.59
CA SER A 191 17.06 12.69 -41.58
C SER A 191 18.05 11.93 -40.69
N LYS A 192 18.97 12.65 -40.03
CA LYS A 192 20.04 12.07 -39.22
C LYS A 192 19.48 11.49 -37.93
N GLY A 193 18.61 12.23 -37.25
CA GLY A 193 17.90 11.80 -36.05
C GLY A 193 16.93 10.66 -36.35
N ASP A 194 16.15 10.76 -37.43
CA ASP A 194 15.25 9.69 -37.87
C ASP A 194 16.00 8.38 -38.14
N ALA A 195 17.16 8.45 -38.81
CA ALA A 195 17.99 7.29 -39.10
C ALA A 195 18.54 6.69 -37.81
N ALA A 196 19.03 7.54 -36.88
CA ALA A 196 19.50 7.14 -35.57
C ALA A 196 18.42 6.42 -34.75
N ARG A 197 17.23 7.02 -34.61
CA ARG A 197 16.12 6.39 -33.88
C ARG A 197 15.63 5.10 -34.51
N SER A 198 15.70 4.97 -35.85
CA SER A 198 15.38 3.71 -36.54
C SER A 198 16.38 2.60 -36.21
N VAL A 199 17.67 2.91 -36.05
CA VAL A 199 18.69 1.91 -35.70
C VAL A 199 18.77 1.64 -34.20
N PHE A 200 18.55 2.62 -33.33
CA PHE A 200 18.40 2.41 -31.88
C PHE A 200 17.25 1.46 -31.58
N TYR A 201 16.12 1.62 -32.27
CA TYR A 201 15.00 0.69 -32.16
C TYR A 201 15.40 -0.75 -32.53
N MET A 202 16.17 -0.93 -33.61
CA MET A 202 16.56 -2.27 -34.06
C MET A 202 17.52 -2.96 -33.08
N ASP A 203 18.42 -2.19 -32.47
CA ASP A 203 19.31 -2.66 -31.40
C ASP A 203 18.51 -3.17 -30.19
N VAL A 204 17.59 -2.37 -29.67
CA VAL A 204 16.75 -2.77 -28.53
C VAL A 204 15.82 -3.91 -28.90
N ARG A 205 15.14 -3.84 -30.04
CA ARG A 205 14.11 -4.81 -30.42
C ARG A 205 14.69 -6.21 -30.67
N TYR A 206 15.85 -6.34 -31.28
CA TYR A 206 16.36 -7.61 -31.78
C TYR A 206 17.61 -8.11 -31.03
N ASN A 207 17.41 -8.67 -29.84
CA ASN A 207 18.49 -9.16 -28.96
C ASN A 207 18.89 -10.65 -29.15
N GLY A 208 18.44 -11.29 -30.23
CA GLY A 208 18.74 -12.70 -30.50
C GLY A 208 17.88 -13.73 -29.78
N TYR A 209 16.79 -13.34 -29.12
CA TYR A 209 15.86 -14.29 -28.51
C TYR A 209 15.19 -15.21 -29.56
N GLY A 210 15.17 -16.52 -29.28
CA GLY A 210 14.53 -17.50 -30.15
C GLY A 210 15.26 -17.68 -31.50
N ASN A 211 14.59 -17.32 -32.60
CA ASN A 211 15.14 -17.39 -33.96
C ASN A 211 15.30 -15.99 -34.59
N GLU A 212 15.24 -14.95 -33.77
CA GLU A 212 15.42 -13.57 -34.20
C GLU A 212 16.92 -13.23 -34.32
N PRO A 213 17.31 -12.24 -35.14
CA PRO A 213 18.69 -11.80 -35.18
C PRO A 213 19.13 -11.19 -33.85
N ASN A 214 20.43 -11.26 -33.57
CA ASN A 214 21.07 -10.51 -32.49
C ASN A 214 21.76 -9.30 -33.09
N LEU A 215 21.13 -8.14 -32.96
CA LEU A 215 21.58 -6.86 -33.50
C LEU A 215 22.14 -6.03 -32.35
N SER A 216 23.30 -5.40 -32.57
CA SER A 216 23.89 -4.52 -31.56
C SER A 216 24.63 -3.35 -32.20
N LEU A 217 24.40 -2.15 -31.70
CA LEU A 217 25.14 -0.96 -32.06
C LEU A 217 26.51 -0.97 -31.38
N VAL A 218 27.53 -0.57 -32.12
CA VAL A 218 28.91 -0.48 -31.62
C VAL A 218 29.55 0.84 -32.04
N ASN A 219 30.51 1.30 -31.25
CA ASN A 219 31.27 2.50 -31.58
C ASN A 219 32.36 2.16 -32.61
N GLY A 220 32.46 2.95 -33.68
CA GLY A 220 33.37 2.75 -34.81
C GLY A 220 32.77 1.97 -36.00
N THR A 221 33.60 1.68 -37.00
CA THR A 221 33.16 0.97 -38.22
C THR A 221 33.06 -0.54 -38.02
N THR A 222 32.11 -1.13 -38.74
CA THR A 222 31.80 -2.56 -38.76
C THR A 222 31.90 -3.10 -40.19
N GLN A 223 31.67 -4.40 -40.34
CA GLN A 223 31.60 -5.07 -41.64
C GLN A 223 30.44 -6.07 -41.63
N PRO A 224 29.82 -6.33 -42.78
CA PRO A 224 28.70 -7.26 -42.85
C PRO A 224 29.07 -8.66 -42.37
N SER A 225 28.22 -9.25 -41.53
CA SER A 225 28.39 -10.60 -40.99
C SER A 225 27.05 -11.33 -40.91
N SER A 226 27.08 -12.61 -41.25
CA SER A 226 25.93 -13.52 -41.10
C SER A 226 25.78 -14.07 -39.68
N ILE A 227 26.76 -13.81 -38.80
CA ILE A 227 26.80 -14.29 -37.42
C ILE A 227 26.60 -13.12 -36.46
N ASP A 228 27.33 -12.03 -36.71
CA ASP A 228 27.36 -10.85 -35.87
C ASP A 228 26.50 -9.75 -36.50
N GLY A 229 25.44 -9.35 -35.83
CA GLY A 229 24.59 -8.24 -36.27
C GLY A 229 25.10 -6.91 -35.75
N TYR A 230 26.37 -6.56 -35.94
CA TYR A 230 26.87 -5.26 -35.48
C TYR A 230 26.63 -4.16 -36.50
N LEU A 231 26.25 -2.97 -36.05
CA LEU A 231 26.21 -1.76 -36.89
C LEU A 231 26.86 -0.60 -36.14
N GLY A 232 27.62 0.22 -36.83
CA GLY A 232 28.20 1.44 -36.28
C GLY A 232 27.73 2.67 -37.06
N ASP A 233 28.15 3.88 -36.68
CA ASP A 233 28.95 4.25 -35.51
C ASP A 233 28.05 4.81 -34.38
N LEU A 234 27.96 4.10 -33.26
CA LEU A 234 27.05 4.40 -32.14
C LEU A 234 27.12 5.86 -31.68
N CYS A 235 28.32 6.41 -31.42
CA CYS A 235 28.39 7.75 -30.86
C CYS A 235 28.16 8.86 -31.89
N THR A 236 28.41 8.58 -33.17
CA THR A 236 27.96 9.49 -34.24
C THR A 236 26.43 9.51 -34.33
N LEU A 237 25.78 8.34 -34.24
CA LEU A 237 24.31 8.24 -34.22
C LEU A 237 23.71 8.92 -32.99
N TYR A 238 24.38 8.82 -31.85
CA TYR A 238 24.03 9.51 -30.61
C TYR A 238 24.02 11.03 -30.80
N ASP A 239 25.12 11.58 -31.32
CA ASP A 239 25.22 13.02 -31.63
C ASP A 239 24.13 13.46 -32.61
N TRP A 240 23.87 12.66 -33.64
CA TRP A 240 22.82 12.93 -34.62
C TRP A 240 21.44 13.02 -33.98
N HIS A 241 21.08 12.09 -33.10
CA HIS A 241 19.82 12.13 -32.35
C HIS A 241 19.68 13.40 -31.50
N LEU A 242 20.74 13.82 -30.81
CA LEU A 242 20.71 15.05 -30.01
C LEU A 242 20.57 16.32 -30.85
N THR A 243 21.10 16.31 -32.08
CA THR A 243 21.06 17.48 -32.98
C THR A 243 19.81 17.58 -33.85
N ASP A 244 19.11 16.45 -34.10
CA ASP A 244 17.92 16.34 -34.94
C ASP A 244 16.74 15.75 -34.14
N PRO A 245 15.97 16.60 -33.43
CA PRO A 245 14.92 16.17 -32.51
C PRO A 245 13.73 15.55 -33.25
N VAL A 246 12.91 14.79 -32.52
CA VAL A 246 11.75 14.08 -33.07
C VAL A 246 10.78 15.06 -33.76
N SER A 247 10.50 14.76 -35.03
CA SER A 247 9.61 15.55 -35.85
C SER A 247 8.14 15.10 -35.73
N PRO A 248 7.16 15.98 -36.01
CA PRO A 248 5.75 15.57 -36.10
C PRO A 248 5.49 14.47 -37.15
N TYR A 249 6.33 14.40 -38.18
CA TYR A 249 6.24 13.37 -39.22
C TYR A 249 6.63 11.99 -38.66
N GLU A 250 7.68 11.90 -37.85
CA GLU A 250 8.06 10.68 -37.16
C GLU A 250 7.01 10.22 -36.15
N ILE A 251 6.43 11.15 -35.38
CA ILE A 251 5.36 10.83 -34.44
C ILE A 251 4.16 10.23 -35.18
N ASN A 252 3.74 10.84 -36.31
CA ASN A 252 2.64 10.31 -37.12
C ASN A 252 2.94 8.90 -37.62
N ARG A 253 4.13 8.70 -38.17
CA ARG A 253 4.59 7.40 -38.65
C ARG A 253 4.64 6.36 -37.53
N ASN A 254 5.09 6.72 -36.33
CA ASN A 254 5.11 5.83 -35.17
C ASN A 254 3.70 5.44 -34.71
N ASN A 255 2.71 6.34 -34.84
CA ASN A 255 1.29 6.02 -34.60
C ASN A 255 0.76 5.03 -35.63
N GLU A 256 0.97 5.27 -36.92
CA GLU A 256 0.46 4.41 -37.99
C GLU A 256 1.10 3.01 -37.97
N ILE A 257 2.41 2.93 -37.70
CA ILE A 257 3.08 1.63 -37.52
C ILE A 257 2.53 0.89 -36.29
N PHE A 258 2.19 1.59 -35.21
CA PHE A 258 1.56 0.96 -34.06
C PHE A 258 0.21 0.34 -34.43
N ASP A 259 -0.60 1.00 -35.26
CA ASP A 259 -1.87 0.44 -35.73
C ASP A 259 -1.69 -0.82 -36.61
N ILE A 260 -0.56 -0.92 -37.34
CA ILE A 260 -0.25 -2.03 -38.25
C ILE A 260 0.45 -3.19 -37.53
N GLN A 261 1.48 -2.89 -36.74
CA GLN A 261 2.40 -3.87 -36.15
C GLN A 261 2.23 -4.02 -34.63
N GLY A 262 1.55 -3.10 -33.96
CA GLY A 262 1.24 -3.21 -32.53
C GLY A 262 2.40 -2.89 -31.59
N ASN A 263 3.54 -2.44 -32.13
CA ASN A 263 4.69 -1.98 -31.34
C ASN A 263 5.17 -0.60 -31.79
N ARG A 264 5.83 0.11 -30.89
CA ARG A 264 6.25 1.50 -31.07
C ARG A 264 7.77 1.61 -31.05
N ASN A 265 8.29 2.64 -31.70
CA ASN A 265 9.68 3.06 -31.50
C ASN A 265 9.76 3.94 -30.24
N PRO A 266 10.37 3.44 -29.14
CA PRO A 266 10.37 4.15 -27.87
C PRO A 266 11.18 5.45 -27.94
N PHE A 267 12.16 5.54 -28.85
CA PHE A 267 13.00 6.72 -29.04
C PHE A 267 12.31 7.86 -29.79
N ILE A 268 11.16 7.57 -30.42
CA ILE A 268 10.25 8.58 -30.98
C ILE A 268 9.25 9.04 -29.91
N ASP A 269 8.81 8.12 -29.04
CA ASP A 269 7.86 8.46 -27.96
C ASP A 269 8.51 9.22 -26.81
N ASN A 270 9.78 8.93 -26.51
CA ASN A 270 10.59 9.63 -25.54
C ASN A 270 12.06 9.69 -25.98
N GLU A 271 12.50 10.89 -26.36
CA GLU A 271 13.86 11.16 -26.86
C GLU A 271 14.94 10.95 -25.79
N ASN A 272 14.60 11.06 -24.50
CA ASN A 272 15.55 10.95 -23.40
C ASN A 272 16.08 9.53 -23.23
N PHE A 273 15.33 8.50 -23.66
CA PHE A 273 15.77 7.11 -23.56
C PHE A 273 17.11 6.85 -24.26
N VAL A 274 17.44 7.60 -25.32
CA VAL A 274 18.75 7.48 -25.97
C VAL A 274 19.89 7.90 -25.04
N GLN A 275 19.73 9.04 -24.34
CA GLN A 275 20.69 9.53 -23.36
C GLN A 275 20.77 8.60 -22.14
N GLU A 276 19.63 8.13 -21.65
CA GLU A 276 19.56 7.24 -20.50
C GLU A 276 20.21 5.87 -20.76
N ILE A 277 20.20 5.37 -22.01
CA ILE A 277 20.86 4.11 -22.38
C ILE A 277 22.33 4.30 -22.78
N TRP A 278 22.64 5.26 -23.66
CA TRP A 278 23.96 5.37 -24.30
C TRP A 278 24.76 6.62 -23.90
N GLY A 279 24.22 7.53 -23.10
CA GLY A 279 24.90 8.77 -22.69
C GLY A 279 26.27 8.52 -22.08
N ASN A 280 26.37 7.59 -21.12
CA ASN A 280 27.63 7.22 -20.47
C ASN A 280 28.69 6.62 -21.43
N ILE A 281 28.27 6.11 -22.60
CA ILE A 281 29.18 5.56 -23.61
C ILE A 281 29.69 6.65 -24.56
N CYS A 282 28.84 7.63 -24.88
CA CYS A 282 29.08 8.55 -25.98
C CYS A 282 29.35 10.01 -25.59
N GLU A 283 28.93 10.46 -24.40
CA GLU A 283 29.15 11.83 -23.93
C GLU A 283 30.59 12.08 -23.45
N ILE A 284 31.51 11.12 -23.59
CA ILE A 284 32.91 11.31 -23.26
C ILE A 284 33.62 12.12 -24.36
N GLN A 285 33.55 13.45 -24.25
CA GLN A 285 34.49 14.39 -24.86
C GLN A 285 35.29 15.13 -23.76
N ASP A 286 36.30 14.42 -23.22
CA ASP A 286 37.56 14.89 -22.60
C ASP A 286 37.50 15.97 -21.48
N SER A 287 37.72 15.57 -20.22
CA SER A 287 38.83 16.12 -19.41
C SER A 287 38.99 15.51 -18.00
N GLY A 288 39.51 14.30 -17.85
CA GLY A 288 39.95 13.80 -16.54
C GLY A 288 39.55 12.36 -16.26
N SER A 289 40.28 11.73 -15.35
CA SER A 289 39.74 10.57 -14.64
C SER A 289 38.61 11.10 -13.76
N ASP A 290 37.48 10.42 -13.79
CA ASP A 290 36.37 10.54 -12.84
C ASP A 290 36.28 9.13 -12.26
N MET A 291 36.83 8.97 -11.07
CA MET A 291 37.17 7.66 -10.51
C MET A 291 35.94 6.95 -9.94
N ASP A 292 34.97 7.68 -9.43
CA ASP A 292 33.71 7.17 -8.88
C ASP A 292 32.51 7.37 -9.82
N ASN A 293 32.71 8.03 -10.97
CA ASN A 293 31.74 8.30 -12.02
C ASN A 293 30.55 9.08 -11.49
N ASP A 294 30.81 10.10 -10.70
CA ASP A 294 29.78 10.90 -10.06
C ASP A 294 29.44 12.20 -10.83
N GLY A 295 30.15 12.44 -11.93
CA GLY A 295 29.97 13.62 -12.78
C GLY A 295 30.89 14.79 -12.43
N PHE A 296 31.67 14.70 -11.35
CA PHE A 296 32.79 15.58 -11.06
C PHE A 296 34.11 14.91 -11.49
N LEU A 297 34.97 15.70 -12.11
CA LEU A 297 36.28 15.20 -12.53
C LEU A 297 37.19 15.11 -11.30
N ASP A 298 38.08 14.10 -11.20
CA ASP A 298 39.02 13.94 -10.07
C ASP A 298 39.85 15.20 -9.75
N SER A 299 40.01 16.10 -10.73
CA SER A 299 40.74 17.37 -10.58
C SER A 299 39.92 18.53 -10.01
N GLU A 300 38.61 18.43 -10.05
CA GLU A 300 37.62 19.42 -9.58
C GLU A 300 36.83 18.91 -8.37
N ASP A 301 36.87 17.61 -8.12
CA ASP A 301 36.23 16.88 -7.03
C ASP A 301 37.02 16.94 -5.71
N ILE A 302 36.37 17.32 -4.62
CA ILE A 302 36.94 17.32 -3.27
C ILE A 302 37.01 15.89 -2.69
N CYS A 303 36.13 14.99 -3.11
CA CYS A 303 36.02 13.60 -2.71
C CYS A 303 36.09 12.60 -3.89
N PRO A 304 37.22 12.49 -4.62
CA PRO A 304 37.36 11.68 -5.87
C PRO A 304 37.22 10.16 -5.75
N GLU A 305 36.78 9.63 -4.62
CA GLU A 305 36.54 8.19 -4.43
C GLU A 305 35.12 7.92 -3.91
N GLU A 306 34.27 8.95 -3.82
CA GLU A 306 32.96 8.96 -3.19
C GLU A 306 31.90 9.45 -4.18
N ASN A 307 31.08 8.51 -4.68
CA ASN A 307 30.05 8.89 -5.64
C ASN A 307 28.94 9.73 -4.99
N SER A 308 28.87 11.00 -5.38
CA SER A 308 27.95 12.00 -4.83
C SER A 308 26.66 12.22 -5.64
N ILE A 309 26.40 11.41 -6.68
CA ILE A 309 25.24 11.58 -7.58
C ILE A 309 23.93 11.61 -6.80
N GLY A 310 23.18 12.70 -6.98
CA GLY A 310 21.86 12.90 -6.39
C GLY A 310 21.88 13.37 -4.93
N PHE A 311 23.05 13.48 -4.32
CA PHE A 311 23.25 13.84 -2.91
C PHE A 311 24.33 14.92 -2.69
N ASP A 312 24.70 15.65 -3.74
CA ASP A 312 25.59 16.82 -3.68
C ASP A 312 24.82 18.09 -4.08
N LEU A 313 24.26 18.79 -3.09
CA LEU A 313 23.53 20.04 -3.28
C LEU A 313 24.50 21.22 -3.46
N ASN A 314 25.70 21.10 -2.91
CA ASN A 314 26.67 22.18 -2.83
C ASN A 314 27.62 22.22 -4.05
N LEU A 315 27.63 21.14 -4.83
CA LEU A 315 28.37 20.88 -6.06
C LEU A 315 29.89 20.87 -5.88
N ASP A 316 30.36 20.22 -4.80
CA ASP A 316 31.79 20.06 -4.51
C ASP A 316 32.34 18.62 -4.69
N GLY A 317 31.50 17.69 -5.16
CA GLY A 317 31.84 16.30 -5.42
C GLY A 317 31.86 15.42 -4.17
N CYS A 318 31.40 15.93 -3.03
CA CYS A 318 31.26 15.13 -1.81
C CYS A 318 29.80 14.82 -1.51
N LEU A 319 29.55 13.72 -0.82
CA LEU A 319 28.24 13.45 -0.24
C LEU A 319 27.91 14.50 0.84
N ASP A 320 26.77 15.16 0.71
CA ASP A 320 26.29 16.08 1.74
C ASP A 320 25.82 15.33 2.99
N ASP A 321 26.01 15.98 4.14
CA ASP A 321 25.40 15.65 5.45
C ASP A 321 24.62 16.90 5.84
N THR A 322 23.36 16.96 5.38
CA THR A 322 22.59 18.20 5.33
C THR A 322 22.29 18.75 6.74
N ASP A 323 22.12 17.87 7.73
CA ASP A 323 21.81 18.27 9.10
C ASP A 323 22.99 18.18 10.09
N GLY A 324 24.10 17.58 9.67
CA GLY A 324 25.36 17.52 10.40
C GLY A 324 25.38 16.49 11.52
N ASP A 325 24.59 15.41 11.45
CA ASP A 325 24.58 14.35 12.46
C ASP A 325 25.71 13.32 12.28
N GLY A 326 26.42 13.37 11.14
CA GLY A 326 27.52 12.50 10.79
C GLY A 326 27.15 11.29 9.94
N VAL A 327 25.91 11.19 9.49
CA VAL A 327 25.45 10.25 8.45
C VAL A 327 25.21 11.06 7.17
N THR A 328 25.73 10.58 6.04
CA THR A 328 25.57 11.25 4.74
C THR A 328 24.16 11.04 4.19
N ASP A 329 23.64 12.01 3.44
CA ASP A 329 22.25 12.06 2.93
C ASP A 329 21.86 10.81 2.11
N ASN A 330 22.82 10.10 1.51
CA ASN A 330 22.59 8.86 0.77
C ASN A 330 22.32 7.62 1.64
N LEU A 331 22.71 7.68 2.93
CA LEU A 331 22.52 6.64 3.93
C LEU A 331 21.56 7.08 5.04
N ASP A 332 21.24 8.36 5.10
CA ASP A 332 20.34 8.95 6.07
C ASP A 332 18.88 8.89 5.59
N ILE A 333 18.03 8.19 6.34
CA ILE A 333 16.59 8.11 6.04
C ILE A 333 15.87 9.42 6.41
N PHE A 334 16.45 10.23 7.30
CA PHE A 334 15.95 11.53 7.72
C PHE A 334 16.98 12.67 7.53
N PRO A 335 17.38 13.02 6.29
CA PRO A 335 18.48 13.96 5.99
C PRO A 335 18.37 15.40 6.53
N LEU A 336 17.25 15.74 7.19
CA LEU A 336 16.97 17.06 7.75
C LEU A 336 16.80 17.03 9.27
N ASN A 337 16.90 15.87 9.91
CA ASN A 337 16.70 15.67 11.32
C ASN A 337 17.94 15.09 12.01
N HIS A 338 18.76 16.00 12.53
CA HIS A 338 20.05 15.69 13.14
C HIS A 338 20.09 14.73 14.36
N SER A 339 18.92 14.25 14.79
CA SER A 339 18.76 13.30 15.88
C SER A 339 18.32 11.92 15.40
N GLU A 340 18.07 11.72 14.10
CA GLU A 340 17.57 10.47 13.53
C GLU A 340 18.25 10.22 12.18
N SER A 341 18.76 9.01 11.99
CA SER A 341 19.34 8.62 10.69
C SER A 341 18.95 7.22 10.21
N HIS A 342 18.29 6.44 11.07
CA HIS A 342 17.92 5.06 10.81
C HIS A 342 16.44 4.86 11.12
N ASP A 343 15.78 4.02 10.33
CA ASP A 343 14.42 3.53 10.51
C ASP A 343 14.47 2.03 10.21
N SER A 344 14.55 1.22 11.26
CA SER A 344 14.86 -0.20 11.17
C SER A 344 13.66 -1.04 10.67
N ASP A 345 12.42 -0.55 10.79
CA ASP A 345 11.22 -1.24 10.32
C ASP A 345 10.41 -0.50 9.24
N LEU A 346 10.86 0.69 8.85
CA LEU A 346 10.36 1.49 7.73
C LEU A 346 8.94 2.01 7.94
N ASP A 347 8.57 2.35 9.18
CA ASP A 347 7.26 2.92 9.49
C ASP A 347 7.21 4.46 9.45
N GLY A 348 8.37 5.09 9.25
CA GLY A 348 8.53 6.53 9.10
C GLY A 348 8.86 7.28 10.39
N ILE A 349 9.04 6.59 11.52
CA ILE A 349 9.58 7.14 12.76
C ILE A 349 11.03 6.64 12.95
N GLY A 350 11.96 7.55 13.22
CA GLY A 350 13.36 7.17 13.39
C GLY A 350 13.62 6.37 14.67
N ASP A 351 14.61 5.47 14.62
CA ASP A 351 14.96 4.52 15.68
C ASP A 351 15.21 5.18 17.05
N ASN A 352 15.66 6.45 17.13
CA ASN A 352 15.88 7.13 18.41
C ASN A 352 14.60 7.70 19.03
N SER A 353 13.56 7.93 18.21
CA SER A 353 12.25 8.44 18.61
C SER A 353 11.20 7.34 18.73
N ASP A 354 11.45 6.19 18.12
CA ASP A 354 10.58 5.03 18.16
C ASP A 354 10.81 4.18 19.43
N ALA A 355 9.75 3.92 20.17
CA ALA A 355 9.77 3.00 21.31
C ALA A 355 9.93 1.53 20.88
N PHE A 356 9.53 1.17 19.65
CA PHE A 356 9.64 -0.18 19.10
C PHE A 356 10.28 -0.21 17.70
N PRO A 357 11.59 0.10 17.55
CA PRO A 357 12.29 0.25 16.25
C PRO A 357 12.32 -0.98 15.31
N ASN A 358 11.65 -2.07 15.65
CA ASN A 358 11.63 -3.29 14.83
C ASN A 358 10.20 -3.82 14.63
N ASN A 359 9.18 -3.02 14.99
CA ASN A 359 7.78 -3.35 14.85
C ASN A 359 7.02 -2.18 14.21
N PRO A 360 6.75 -2.23 12.89
CA PRO A 360 6.19 -1.09 12.15
C PRO A 360 4.71 -0.82 12.44
N LEU A 361 4.15 -1.49 13.44
CA LEU A 361 2.78 -1.31 13.92
C LEU A 361 2.73 -0.59 15.27
N GLU A 362 3.87 -0.33 15.92
CA GLU A 362 3.95 0.30 17.24
C GLU A 362 5.06 1.33 17.26
N THR A 363 4.73 2.59 17.57
CA THR A 363 5.73 3.69 17.57
C THR A 363 5.91 4.34 18.94
N LYS A 364 5.00 4.07 19.87
CA LYS A 364 4.90 4.77 21.15
C LYS A 364 4.53 3.80 22.26
N ASP A 365 5.08 4.10 23.42
CA ASP A 365 4.80 3.45 24.69
C ASP A 365 4.62 4.57 25.73
N SER A 366 3.38 5.03 25.87
CA SER A 366 3.03 6.26 26.58
C SER A 366 3.21 6.15 28.09
N ASP A 367 3.16 4.94 28.66
CA ASP A 367 3.37 4.69 30.10
C ASP A 367 4.60 3.81 30.43
N SER A 368 5.32 3.36 29.40
CA SER A 368 6.59 2.65 29.50
C SER A 368 6.49 1.26 30.13
N ASP A 369 5.41 0.52 29.87
CA ASP A 369 5.20 -0.84 30.36
C ASP A 369 5.74 -1.93 29.41
N GLY A 370 6.12 -1.54 28.18
CA GLY A 370 6.68 -2.41 27.15
C GLY A 370 5.66 -2.97 26.16
N VAL A 371 4.39 -2.56 26.24
CA VAL A 371 3.35 -2.81 25.23
C VAL A 371 3.10 -1.50 24.48
N GLY A 372 3.05 -1.57 23.15
CA GLY A 372 2.86 -0.36 22.34
C GLY A 372 1.43 0.17 22.40
N ASP A 373 1.28 1.49 22.32
CA ASP A 373 0.00 2.21 22.44
C ASP A 373 -1.12 1.66 21.51
N ASN A 374 -0.79 1.04 20.37
CA ASN A 374 -1.80 0.49 19.47
C ASN A 374 -2.29 -0.90 19.91
N ALA A 375 -1.43 -1.69 20.55
CA ALA A 375 -1.75 -2.99 21.13
C ALA A 375 -2.35 -2.87 22.54
N ASP A 376 -1.96 -1.83 23.27
CA ASP A 376 -2.34 -1.58 24.65
C ASP A 376 -3.79 -1.08 24.76
N LYS A 377 -4.60 -1.76 25.60
CA LYS A 377 -5.97 -1.33 25.92
C LYS A 377 -6.02 -0.15 26.90
N PHE A 378 -4.98 0.06 27.69
CA PHE A 378 -4.83 1.17 28.62
C PHE A 378 -3.50 1.90 28.45
N PRO A 379 -3.27 2.63 27.33
CA PRO A 379 -1.97 3.25 26.98
C PRO A 379 -1.42 4.33 27.94
N ASN A 380 -2.02 4.55 29.10
CA ASN A 380 -1.54 5.51 30.10
C ASN A 380 -1.51 4.89 31.51
N ASP A 381 -1.73 3.60 31.63
CA ASP A 381 -1.68 2.85 32.88
C ASP A 381 -0.72 1.65 32.75
N SER A 382 0.53 1.89 33.14
CA SER A 382 1.60 0.88 33.07
C SER A 382 1.37 -0.42 33.87
N SER A 383 0.25 -0.52 34.59
CA SER A 383 -0.14 -1.74 35.29
C SER A 383 -1.19 -2.58 34.55
N GLU A 384 -1.73 -2.11 33.43
CA GLU A 384 -2.79 -2.77 32.66
C GLU A 384 -2.55 -2.66 31.16
N TRP A 385 -2.58 -3.77 30.42
CA TRP A 385 -2.36 -3.77 28.97
C TRP A 385 -3.37 -4.58 28.16
N ILE A 386 -4.10 -5.49 28.82
CA ILE A 386 -5.12 -6.36 28.20
C ILE A 386 -6.43 -6.18 28.98
N ASP A 387 -7.53 -6.21 28.24
CA ASP A 387 -8.92 -6.26 28.73
C ASP A 387 -9.63 -7.35 27.92
N THR A 388 -9.66 -8.57 28.47
CA THR A 388 -10.04 -9.77 27.72
C THR A 388 -11.55 -9.83 27.46
N ASP A 389 -12.38 -9.35 28.39
CA ASP A 389 -13.85 -9.37 28.25
C ASP A 389 -14.47 -8.01 27.89
N SER A 390 -13.66 -6.97 27.83
CA SER A 390 -14.02 -5.61 27.39
C SER A 390 -14.97 -4.89 28.35
N ASP A 391 -14.85 -5.13 29.67
CA ASP A 391 -15.62 -4.44 30.71
C ASP A 391 -15.04 -3.06 31.10
N GLY A 392 -13.79 -2.79 30.71
CA GLY A 392 -13.07 -1.55 30.95
C GLY A 392 -12.18 -1.55 32.20
N ILE A 393 -12.04 -2.68 32.88
CA ILE A 393 -11.01 -2.96 33.90
C ILE A 393 -9.97 -3.88 33.26
N GLY A 394 -8.69 -3.62 33.49
CA GLY A 394 -7.63 -4.45 32.92
C GLY A 394 -7.49 -5.78 33.66
N ASP A 395 -7.06 -6.82 32.92
CA ASP A 395 -6.93 -8.20 33.40
C ASP A 395 -6.07 -8.33 34.67
N ASN A 396 -5.14 -7.41 34.96
CA ASN A 396 -4.30 -7.50 36.16
C ASN A 396 -5.01 -7.01 37.42
N SER A 397 -5.98 -6.10 37.28
CA SER A 397 -6.81 -5.57 38.37
C SER A 397 -8.18 -6.24 38.47
N ASP A 398 -8.60 -6.93 37.42
CA ASP A 398 -9.87 -7.64 37.37
C ASP A 398 -9.78 -9.01 38.08
N ALA A 399 -10.65 -9.22 39.08
CA ALA A 399 -10.78 -10.52 39.75
C ALA A 399 -11.38 -11.62 38.84
N PHE A 400 -12.15 -11.23 37.81
CA PHE A 400 -12.78 -12.13 36.84
C PHE A 400 -12.57 -11.69 35.38
N PRO A 401 -11.33 -11.79 34.83
CA PRO A 401 -10.96 -11.27 33.49
C PRO A 401 -11.71 -11.83 32.27
N LEU A 402 -12.69 -12.71 32.47
CA LEU A 402 -13.46 -13.36 31.41
C LEU A 402 -14.98 -13.13 31.56
N ASP A 403 -15.43 -12.45 32.62
CA ASP A 403 -16.83 -12.17 32.89
C ASP A 403 -17.08 -10.65 33.00
N PRO A 404 -17.59 -10.02 31.94
CA PRO A 404 -17.68 -8.56 31.87
C PRO A 404 -18.76 -7.95 32.78
N LEU A 405 -19.36 -8.76 33.66
CA LEU A 405 -20.34 -8.34 34.65
C LEU A 405 -19.80 -8.40 36.09
N GLU A 406 -18.60 -8.93 36.31
CA GLU A 406 -17.98 -9.07 37.63
C GLU A 406 -16.53 -8.65 37.57
N ASN A 407 -16.06 -7.79 38.48
CA ASN A 407 -14.66 -7.38 38.51
C ASN A 407 -14.05 -7.21 39.91
N ILE A 408 -14.86 -7.33 40.96
CA ILE A 408 -14.42 -7.24 42.36
C ILE A 408 -14.89 -8.51 43.07
N ASP A 409 -13.98 -9.07 43.87
CA ASP A 409 -14.23 -10.16 44.82
C ASP A 409 -13.72 -9.67 46.19
N SER A 410 -14.59 -9.02 46.94
CA SER A 410 -14.25 -8.24 48.13
C SER A 410 -13.79 -9.10 49.31
N ASP A 411 -14.16 -10.38 49.36
CA ASP A 411 -13.79 -11.32 50.43
C ASP A 411 -12.98 -12.55 49.96
N SER A 412 -12.75 -12.65 48.65
CA SER A 412 -11.93 -13.68 47.99
C SER A 412 -12.50 -15.09 48.11
N ASP A 413 -13.82 -15.25 48.07
CA ASP A 413 -14.51 -16.55 48.07
C ASP A 413 -14.68 -17.16 46.67
N GLY A 414 -14.46 -16.36 45.61
CA GLY A 414 -14.56 -16.75 44.21
C GLY A 414 -15.92 -16.45 43.56
N VAL A 415 -16.83 -15.75 44.23
CA VAL A 415 -18.06 -15.19 43.68
C VAL A 415 -17.90 -13.67 43.59
N GLY A 416 -18.24 -13.08 42.44
CA GLY A 416 -18.11 -11.64 42.26
C GLY A 416 -19.16 -10.85 43.03
N ASP A 417 -18.79 -9.66 43.51
CA ASP A 417 -19.62 -8.78 44.35
C ASP A 417 -21.02 -8.48 43.76
N ASN A 418 -21.22 -8.51 42.43
CA ASN A 418 -22.55 -8.27 41.85
C ASN A 418 -23.46 -9.50 41.92
N SER A 419 -22.90 -10.70 42.00
CA SER A 419 -23.61 -11.98 42.13
C SER A 419 -23.65 -12.47 43.58
N ASP A 420 -22.76 -11.97 44.42
CA ASP A 420 -22.67 -12.31 45.84
C ASP A 420 -23.66 -11.51 46.69
N MET A 421 -24.50 -12.21 47.45
CA MET A 421 -25.42 -11.58 48.40
C MET A 421 -24.74 -11.15 49.71
N PHE A 422 -23.56 -11.68 50.02
CA PHE A 422 -22.73 -11.33 51.17
C PHE A 422 -21.28 -11.00 50.77
N PRO A 423 -21.02 -9.91 50.01
CA PRO A 423 -19.69 -9.60 49.42
C PRO A 423 -18.52 -9.38 50.39
N PHE A 424 -18.72 -9.50 51.70
CA PHE A 424 -17.68 -9.28 52.71
C PHE A 424 -17.54 -10.46 53.69
N ASP A 425 -18.20 -11.59 53.42
CA ASP A 425 -18.18 -12.79 54.24
C ASP A 425 -17.87 -14.03 53.40
N ASN A 426 -16.59 -14.39 53.33
CA ASN A 426 -16.10 -15.48 52.46
C ASN A 426 -16.59 -16.90 52.78
N LEU A 427 -17.54 -17.03 53.71
CA LEU A 427 -18.22 -18.27 54.04
C LEU A 427 -19.64 -18.33 53.49
N GLU A 428 -20.17 -17.24 52.94
CA GLU A 428 -21.56 -17.13 52.46
C GLU A 428 -21.61 -16.38 51.14
N SER A 429 -22.35 -16.89 50.15
CA SER A 429 -22.58 -16.16 48.89
C SER A 429 -23.99 -16.24 48.32
N ILE A 430 -24.83 -17.09 48.91
CA ILE A 430 -26.22 -17.31 48.51
C ILE A 430 -27.10 -17.15 49.75
N ASP A 431 -28.23 -16.50 49.59
CA ASP A 431 -29.36 -16.51 50.55
C ASP A 431 -30.63 -16.78 49.72
N SER A 432 -31.09 -18.02 49.80
CA SER A 432 -32.07 -18.58 48.88
C SER A 432 -33.50 -18.08 49.16
N ASP A 433 -33.79 -17.57 50.36
CA ASP A 433 -35.12 -17.09 50.75
C ASP A 433 -35.20 -15.60 51.13
N LEU A 434 -34.07 -14.90 51.11
CA LEU A 434 -33.91 -13.46 51.29
C LEU A 434 -34.21 -12.96 52.72
N ASP A 435 -33.94 -13.77 53.74
CA ASP A 435 -34.11 -13.39 55.14
C ASP A 435 -32.89 -12.65 55.74
N GLY A 436 -31.76 -12.66 55.04
CA GLY A 436 -30.51 -12.01 55.43
C GLY A 436 -29.52 -12.90 56.19
N VAL A 437 -29.77 -14.21 56.29
CA VAL A 437 -28.82 -15.21 56.77
C VAL A 437 -28.37 -16.06 55.58
N GLY A 438 -27.05 -16.21 55.39
CA GLY A 438 -26.52 -16.98 54.27
C GLY A 438 -26.83 -18.48 54.38
N ASP A 439 -27.02 -19.14 53.23
CA ASP A 439 -27.42 -20.55 53.12
C ASP A 439 -26.51 -21.52 53.90
N ASN A 440 -25.21 -21.21 54.11
CA ASN A 440 -24.31 -22.09 54.86
C ASN A 440 -24.48 -21.94 56.39
N ALA A 441 -24.89 -20.76 56.86
CA ALA A 441 -25.22 -20.47 58.26
C ALA A 441 -26.67 -20.83 58.61
N ASP A 442 -27.57 -20.72 57.65
CA ASP A 442 -29.00 -20.95 57.81
C ASP A 442 -29.33 -22.45 57.96
N LYS A 443 -30.11 -22.77 59.00
CA LYS A 443 -30.66 -24.12 59.21
C LYS A 443 -31.86 -24.43 58.33
N PHE A 444 -32.57 -23.41 57.85
CA PHE A 444 -33.71 -23.53 56.95
C PHE A 444 -33.58 -22.61 55.72
N PRO A 445 -32.62 -22.85 54.80
CA PRO A 445 -32.29 -21.95 53.66
C PRO A 445 -33.40 -21.67 52.62
N ASN A 446 -34.64 -22.09 52.85
CA ASN A 446 -35.76 -21.87 51.93
C ASN A 446 -37.02 -21.39 52.67
N ASP A 447 -36.91 -21.06 53.95
CA ASP A 447 -37.98 -20.55 54.78
C ASP A 447 -37.54 -19.24 55.46
N SER A 448 -37.90 -18.12 54.83
CA SER A 448 -37.49 -16.79 55.26
C SER A 448 -38.01 -16.34 56.63
N SER A 449 -38.67 -17.23 57.38
CA SER A 449 -39.16 -17.00 58.72
C SER A 449 -38.38 -17.74 59.80
N GLU A 450 -37.44 -18.61 59.45
CA GLU A 450 -36.67 -19.44 60.37
C GLU A 450 -35.20 -19.55 59.94
N TRP A 451 -34.26 -19.27 60.85
CA TRP A 451 -32.81 -19.33 60.53
C TRP A 451 -31.94 -20.08 61.55
N ILE A 452 -32.45 -20.27 62.77
CA ILE A 452 -31.77 -20.98 63.87
C ILE A 452 -32.68 -22.09 64.38
N ASP A 453 -32.07 -23.22 64.72
CA ASP A 453 -32.67 -24.34 65.43
C ASP A 453 -31.74 -24.67 66.61
N THR A 454 -32.02 -24.07 67.77
CA THR A 454 -31.09 -24.06 68.90
C THR A 454 -30.96 -25.43 69.57
N ASP A 455 -32.02 -26.22 69.60
CA ASP A 455 -32.03 -27.56 70.22
C ASP A 455 -31.99 -28.72 69.23
N SER A 456 -32.02 -28.42 67.93
CA SER A 456 -31.90 -29.36 66.82
C SER A 456 -33.06 -30.34 66.71
N ASP A 457 -34.28 -29.92 67.04
CA ASP A 457 -35.51 -30.72 66.92
C ASP A 457 -36.13 -30.68 65.51
N GLY A 458 -35.68 -29.74 64.66
CA GLY A 458 -36.11 -29.55 63.29
C GLY A 458 -37.23 -28.53 63.10
N ILE A 459 -37.67 -27.83 64.16
CA ILE A 459 -38.52 -26.65 64.12
C ILE A 459 -37.65 -25.42 64.41
N GLY A 460 -37.82 -24.35 63.63
CA GLY A 460 -37.04 -23.14 63.86
C GLY A 460 -37.48 -22.36 65.11
N ASP A 461 -36.53 -21.69 65.75
CA ASP A 461 -36.72 -20.97 67.03
C ASP A 461 -37.86 -19.92 67.00
N ASN A 462 -38.25 -19.38 65.83
CA ASN A 462 -39.33 -18.37 65.76
C ASN A 462 -40.72 -19.02 65.79
N SER A 463 -40.85 -20.25 65.30
CA SER A 463 -42.08 -21.05 65.32
C SER A 463 -42.16 -21.97 66.54
N ASP A 464 -41.04 -22.23 67.19
CA ASP A 464 -40.94 -23.07 68.36
C ASP A 464 -41.35 -22.32 69.65
N ALA A 465 -42.35 -22.84 70.35
CA ALA A 465 -42.75 -22.32 71.66
C ALA A 465 -41.70 -22.58 72.77
N PHE A 466 -40.83 -23.57 72.61
CA PHE A 466 -39.77 -23.96 73.54
C PHE A 466 -38.41 -24.19 72.85
N PRO A 467 -37.74 -23.13 72.32
CA PRO A 467 -36.51 -23.24 71.50
C PRO A 467 -35.26 -23.85 72.15
N LEU A 468 -35.35 -24.37 73.38
CA LEU A 468 -34.23 -24.96 74.13
C LEU A 468 -34.53 -26.40 74.58
N ASP A 469 -35.71 -26.94 74.30
CA ASP A 469 -36.15 -28.27 74.70
C ASP A 469 -36.59 -29.10 73.50
N PRO A 470 -35.73 -30.01 72.99
CA PRO A 470 -35.97 -30.70 71.71
C PRO A 470 -37.08 -31.77 71.78
N LEU A 471 -37.82 -31.79 72.89
CA LEU A 471 -38.97 -32.66 73.12
C LEU A 471 -40.29 -31.89 73.15
N GLU A 472 -40.30 -30.56 73.08
CA GLU A 472 -41.49 -29.71 73.15
C GLU A 472 -41.40 -28.61 72.12
N ASN A 473 -42.43 -28.43 71.28
CA ASN A 473 -42.43 -27.33 70.29
C ASN A 473 -43.76 -26.60 70.09
N ILE A 474 -44.83 -27.08 70.70
CA ILE A 474 -46.17 -26.49 70.62
C ILE A 474 -46.65 -26.21 72.04
N ASP A 475 -47.18 -25.00 72.25
CA ASP A 475 -47.96 -24.61 73.43
C ASP A 475 -49.34 -24.14 72.95
N SER A 476 -50.27 -25.10 72.84
CA SER A 476 -51.57 -24.88 72.19
C SER A 476 -52.48 -23.91 72.96
N ASP A 477 -52.26 -23.67 74.25
CA ASP A 477 -53.05 -22.76 75.08
C ASP A 477 -52.28 -21.59 75.70
N SER A 478 -50.97 -21.53 75.45
CA SER A 478 -50.05 -20.47 75.86
C SER A 478 -49.90 -20.35 77.38
N ASP A 479 -49.93 -21.47 78.12
CA ASP A 479 -49.75 -21.49 79.58
C ASP A 479 -48.29 -21.67 80.05
N GLY A 480 -47.38 -21.92 79.11
CA GLY A 480 -45.95 -22.07 79.33
C GLY A 480 -45.49 -23.50 79.62
N VAL A 481 -46.35 -24.51 79.46
CA VAL A 481 -45.98 -25.94 79.48
C VAL A 481 -46.25 -26.57 78.11
N GLY A 482 -45.26 -27.23 77.53
CA GLY A 482 -45.38 -27.80 76.18
C GLY A 482 -46.38 -28.95 76.11
N ASP A 483 -47.05 -29.07 74.96
CA ASP A 483 -48.14 -30.02 74.72
C ASP A 483 -47.73 -31.49 75.00
N ASN A 484 -46.46 -31.88 74.85
CA ASN A 484 -46.03 -33.27 75.13
C ASN A 484 -45.89 -33.53 76.65
N SER A 485 -45.67 -32.49 77.45
CA SER A 485 -45.56 -32.56 78.92
C SER A 485 -46.85 -32.13 79.63
N ASP A 486 -47.73 -31.39 78.97
CA ASP A 486 -49.01 -30.95 79.50
C ASP A 486 -50.06 -32.07 79.44
N ILE A 487 -50.68 -32.36 80.59
CA ILE A 487 -51.80 -33.29 80.70
C ILE A 487 -53.09 -32.70 80.10
N PHE A 488 -53.22 -31.38 80.02
CA PHE A 488 -54.38 -30.66 79.48
C PHE A 488 -53.99 -29.57 78.44
N PRO A 489 -53.45 -29.93 77.26
CA PRO A 489 -52.87 -29.00 76.26
C PRO A 489 -53.79 -27.91 75.65
N LEU A 490 -55.02 -27.74 76.12
CA LEU A 490 -55.99 -26.77 75.60
C LEU A 490 -56.66 -25.97 76.73
N ASP A 491 -56.20 -26.09 77.97
CA ASP A 491 -56.74 -25.42 79.16
C ASP A 491 -55.65 -24.66 79.94
N SER A 492 -55.50 -23.38 79.61
CA SER A 492 -54.41 -22.51 80.08
C SER A 492 -54.36 -22.18 81.58
N LYS A 493 -55.12 -22.91 82.38
CA LYS A 493 -55.16 -22.80 83.84
C LYS A 493 -54.68 -24.07 84.53
N ARG A 494 -54.41 -25.15 83.80
CA ARG A 494 -54.15 -26.47 84.39
C ARG A 494 -53.13 -27.26 83.56
N TYR A 495 -51.88 -27.26 84.00
CA TYR A 495 -50.82 -28.08 83.40
C TYR A 495 -50.52 -29.41 84.15
N GLU A 496 -50.90 -29.50 85.43
CA GLU A 496 -50.69 -30.70 86.27
C GLU A 496 -51.97 -31.13 87.01
N LEU A 497 -52.04 -32.41 87.40
CA LEU A 497 -53.11 -32.94 88.25
C LEU A 497 -53.02 -32.36 89.68
N GLU A 498 -54.00 -31.56 90.10
CA GLU A 498 -54.10 -31.10 91.51
C GLU A 498 -54.18 -32.29 92.47
N ASN A 499 -53.04 -32.62 93.10
CA ASN A 499 -52.96 -33.71 94.08
C ASN A 499 -53.50 -33.24 95.44
N SER A 500 -54.76 -33.54 95.71
CA SER A 500 -55.52 -33.20 96.93
C SER A 500 -55.10 -33.91 98.23
N ASN A 501 -53.81 -34.22 98.42
CA ASN A 501 -53.27 -34.75 99.68
C ASN A 501 -52.91 -33.62 100.65
N ASN A 502 -53.90 -32.84 101.11
CA ASN A 502 -53.67 -31.81 102.11
C ASN A 502 -53.69 -32.40 103.55
N PRO A 503 -52.54 -32.56 104.22
CA PRO A 503 -52.45 -33.18 105.54
C PRO A 503 -53.19 -32.41 106.65
N VAL A 504 -53.57 -31.14 106.40
CA VAL A 504 -54.31 -30.29 107.35
C VAL A 504 -55.72 -30.82 107.59
N LEU A 505 -56.38 -31.39 106.58
CA LEU A 505 -57.74 -31.93 106.71
C LEU A 505 -57.78 -33.21 107.56
N ILE A 506 -56.74 -34.04 107.48
CA ILE A 506 -56.59 -35.27 108.27
C ILE A 506 -56.34 -34.95 109.76
N LEU A 507 -55.60 -33.87 110.03
CA LEU A 507 -55.31 -33.42 111.40
C LEU A 507 -56.57 -32.86 112.11
N ILE A 508 -57.43 -32.15 111.39
CA ILE A 508 -58.68 -31.61 111.96
C ILE A 508 -59.63 -32.75 112.36
N PHE A 509 -59.75 -33.79 111.53
CA PHE A 509 -60.62 -34.94 111.80
C PHE A 509 -60.19 -35.73 113.05
N THR A 510 -58.88 -35.88 113.26
CA THR A 510 -58.33 -36.60 114.42
C THR A 510 -58.50 -35.83 115.73
N VAL A 511 -58.34 -34.50 115.72
CA VAL A 511 -58.54 -33.64 116.91
C VAL A 511 -60.01 -33.63 117.36
N ILE A 512 -60.97 -33.59 116.43
CA ILE A 512 -62.40 -33.67 116.75
C ILE A 512 -62.75 -35.02 117.37
N LEU A 513 -62.19 -36.12 116.85
CA LEU A 513 -62.45 -37.46 117.38
C LEU A 513 -61.94 -37.61 118.83
N VAL A 514 -60.73 -37.11 119.09
CA VAL A 514 -60.10 -37.19 120.43
C VAL A 514 -60.83 -36.33 121.45
N THR A 515 -61.24 -35.11 121.08
CA THR A 515 -62.01 -34.23 121.97
C THR A 515 -63.39 -34.81 122.31
N PHE A 516 -64.06 -35.47 121.36
CA PHE A 516 -65.35 -36.12 121.60
C PHE A 516 -65.23 -37.32 122.56
N VAL A 517 -64.16 -38.12 122.47
CA VAL A 517 -63.91 -39.25 123.38
C VAL A 517 -63.61 -38.76 124.80
N ILE A 518 -62.82 -37.69 124.96
CA ILE A 518 -62.47 -37.14 126.28
C ILE A 518 -63.72 -36.60 126.99
N MET A 519 -64.61 -35.89 126.30
CA MET A 519 -65.82 -35.32 126.93
C MET A 519 -66.82 -36.37 127.41
N ARG A 520 -66.87 -37.57 126.81
CA ARG A 520 -67.81 -38.62 127.23
C ARG A 520 -67.37 -39.40 128.48
N SER A 521 -66.11 -39.28 128.90
CA SER A 521 -65.55 -40.02 130.04
C SER A 521 -65.72 -39.34 131.40
N LYS A 522 -66.30 -38.12 131.45
CA LYS A 522 -66.46 -37.32 132.68
C LYS A 522 -67.92 -36.96 133.05
N LEU A 523 -68.91 -37.69 132.53
CA LEU A 523 -70.33 -37.56 132.89
C LEU A 523 -70.90 -38.89 133.39
#